data_AF-A0A0N4VYE6-F1
#
_entry.id   AF-A0A0N4VYE6-F1
#
_cell.length_a   1.000
_cell.length_b   1.000
_cell.length_c   1.000
_cell.angle_alpha   90.00
_cell.angle_beta   90.00
_cell.angle_gamma   90.00
#
_symmetry.space_group_name_H-M   'P 1'
#
loop_
_entity.id
_entity.type
_entity.pdbx_description
1 polymer ?
#
loop_
_entity_poly.entity_id
_entity_poly.type
_entity_poly.pdbx_seq_one_letter_code
_entity_poly.pdbx_strand_id
1 'polypeptide(L)'
;MINFAKSKTSHLSADHIKYFKKWITWIYSEWSEDKARKGSSLEDLWQKPVEQRQSEGSCLPNLRLVNHVRVSTEACSSYLLTFEGNVTIVESVFAPGNMCTISTSTQPGILLAPIVESSSKFVTIRSDRLISREDTYHLDLYHSFSTYPTTLGNLVLLMANTETSARQRELIIDLAPPSCPCSDVSTLPASVQHLLSEIATSDGLSAEQRNAVQAAILCNDYTLIEGFPGSGKTTTIVALLCCLLQMNRTVLLTTNTHSALDNVLVKLRKYTSD
;
A
#
# COMPACT_ATOMS: atom_id res chain seq x y z
N MET A 1 -5.68 21.72 -31.57
CA MET A 1 -5.49 20.55 -30.68
C MET A 1 -4.11 19.90 -30.86
N ILE A 2 -3.67 19.59 -32.08
CA ILE A 2 -2.35 18.96 -32.34
C ILE A 2 -1.16 19.79 -31.82
N ASN A 3 -1.16 21.11 -32.03
CA ASN A 3 -0.07 21.99 -31.55
C ASN A 3 0.03 22.04 -30.03
N PHE A 4 -1.10 21.99 -29.33
CA PHE A 4 -1.13 21.93 -27.87
C PHE A 4 -0.54 20.62 -27.36
N ALA A 5 -0.93 19.48 -27.94
CA ALA A 5 -0.37 18.18 -27.56
C ALA A 5 1.15 18.14 -27.81
N LYS A 6 1.60 18.57 -28.99
CA LYS A 6 3.04 18.66 -29.32
C LYS A 6 3.82 19.51 -28.31
N SER A 7 3.28 20.67 -27.93
CA SER A 7 3.90 21.54 -26.94
C SER A 7 3.97 20.92 -25.53
N LYS A 8 2.97 20.12 -25.15
CA LYS A 8 2.92 19.49 -23.82
C LYS A 8 3.71 18.19 -23.72
N THR A 9 4.13 17.61 -24.84
CA THR A 9 4.90 16.35 -24.88
C THR A 9 6.24 16.50 -25.57
N SER A 10 6.71 17.73 -25.85
CA SER A 10 7.96 17.96 -26.58
C SER A 10 9.22 17.56 -25.79
N HIS A 11 9.11 17.44 -24.46
CA HIS A 11 10.18 17.00 -23.57
C HIS A 11 10.34 15.47 -23.50
N LEU A 12 9.45 14.71 -24.14
CA LEU A 12 9.47 13.24 -24.11
C LEU A 12 10.15 12.69 -25.37
N SER A 13 11.04 11.71 -25.18
CA SER A 13 11.64 10.95 -26.28
C SER A 13 10.67 9.93 -26.88
N ALA A 14 11.04 9.35 -28.03
CA ALA A 14 10.28 8.25 -28.63
C ALA A 14 10.20 7.03 -27.70
N ASP A 15 11.28 6.74 -26.96
CA ASP A 15 11.34 5.62 -26.01
C ASP A 15 10.51 5.88 -24.76
N HIS A 16 10.44 7.13 -24.27
CA HIS A 16 9.53 7.51 -23.19
C HIS A 16 8.07 7.27 -23.58
N ILE A 17 7.69 7.66 -24.80
CA ILE A 17 6.33 7.44 -25.33
C ILE A 17 6.05 5.94 -25.51
N LYS A 18 7.02 5.17 -26.00
CA LYS A 18 6.90 3.71 -26.15
C LYS A 18 6.72 3.01 -24.81
N TYR A 19 7.51 3.39 -23.80
CA TYR A 19 7.38 2.89 -22.44
C TYR A 19 6.00 3.20 -21.86
N PHE A 20 5.54 4.44 -21.98
CA PHE A 20 4.21 4.86 -21.52
C PHE A 20 3.10 4.03 -22.16
N LYS A 21 3.11 3.89 -23.50
CA LYS A 21 2.11 3.11 -24.25
C LYS A 21 2.08 1.63 -23.83
N LYS A 22 3.25 1.04 -23.56
CA LYS A 22 3.35 -0.34 -23.09
C LYS A 22 2.72 -0.50 -21.71
N TRP A 23 3.13 0.33 -20.75
CA TRP A 23 2.66 0.21 -19.36
C TRP A 23 1.19 0.57 -19.18
N ILE A 24 0.71 1.61 -19.86
CA ILE A 24 -0.72 1.95 -19.79
C ILE A 24 -1.59 0.79 -20.31
N THR A 25 -1.16 0.13 -21.40
CA THR A 25 -1.85 -1.04 -21.94
C THR A 25 -1.89 -2.17 -20.91
N TRP A 26 -0.74 -2.51 -20.32
CA TRP A 26 -0.66 -3.58 -19.31
C TRP A 26 -1.49 -3.29 -18.06
N ILE A 27 -1.48 -2.05 -17.57
CA ILE A 27 -2.28 -1.64 -16.40
C ILE A 27 -3.77 -1.82 -16.70
N TYR A 28 -4.23 -1.37 -17.87
CA TYR A 28 -5.64 -1.54 -18.27
C TYR A 28 -6.02 -3.00 -18.48
N SER A 29 -5.14 -3.82 -19.07
CA SER A 29 -5.37 -5.25 -19.24
C SER A 29 -5.50 -5.97 -17.90
N GLU A 30 -4.56 -5.76 -16.98
CA GLU A 30 -4.61 -6.37 -15.63
C GLU A 30 -5.86 -5.92 -14.87
N TRP A 31 -6.23 -4.63 -14.96
CA TRP A 31 -7.44 -4.12 -14.33
C TRP A 31 -8.70 -4.76 -14.90
N SER A 32 -8.78 -4.92 -16.23
CA SER A 32 -9.91 -5.58 -16.89
C SER A 32 -10.06 -7.03 -16.38
N GLU A 33 -8.96 -7.77 -16.29
CA GLU A 33 -8.95 -9.16 -15.81
C GLU A 33 -9.25 -9.27 -14.31
N ASP A 34 -8.73 -8.37 -13.48
CA ASP A 34 -9.07 -8.31 -12.04
C ASP A 34 -10.57 -8.04 -11.83
N LYS A 35 -11.15 -7.11 -12.61
CA LYS A 35 -12.58 -6.82 -12.58
C LYS A 35 -13.42 -8.04 -13.00
N ALA A 36 -12.99 -8.77 -14.03
CA ALA A 36 -13.66 -9.99 -14.48
C ALA A 36 -13.60 -11.11 -13.44
N ARG A 37 -12.46 -11.30 -12.76
CA ARG A 37 -12.27 -12.34 -11.74
C ARG A 37 -13.09 -12.12 -10.46
N LYS A 38 -13.22 -10.87 -10.02
CA LYS A 38 -13.89 -10.55 -8.76
C LYS A 38 -15.39 -10.84 -8.75
N GLY A 39 -16.03 -10.94 -9.93
CA GLY A 39 -17.39 -11.45 -10.11
C GLY A 39 -18.52 -10.58 -9.57
N SER A 40 -18.29 -9.85 -8.47
CA SER A 40 -19.20 -8.87 -7.91
C SER A 40 -18.79 -7.46 -8.30
N SER A 41 -19.78 -6.66 -8.72
CA SER A 41 -19.62 -5.26 -9.07
C SER A 41 -20.45 -4.38 -8.14
N LEU A 42 -20.07 -3.10 -7.99
CA LEU A 42 -20.90 -2.16 -7.22
C LEU A 42 -22.31 -2.03 -7.82
N GLU A 43 -22.45 -2.23 -9.14
CA GLU A 43 -23.73 -2.16 -9.83
C GLU A 43 -24.68 -3.29 -9.44
N ASP A 44 -24.13 -4.40 -8.95
CA ASP A 44 -24.91 -5.55 -8.48
C ASP A 44 -25.82 -5.17 -7.31
N LEU A 45 -25.48 -4.13 -6.52
CA LEU A 45 -26.31 -3.63 -5.42
C LEU A 45 -27.71 -3.22 -5.87
N TRP A 46 -27.87 -2.76 -7.11
CA TRP A 46 -29.16 -2.35 -7.69
C TRP A 46 -29.58 -3.18 -8.91
N GLN A 47 -28.71 -4.05 -9.44
CA GLN A 47 -29.04 -4.94 -10.56
C GLN A 47 -29.41 -6.36 -10.12
N LYS A 48 -28.89 -6.85 -8.97
CA LYS A 48 -29.14 -8.21 -8.48
C LYS A 48 -29.91 -8.21 -7.15
N PRO A 49 -30.89 -9.11 -6.98
CA PRO A 49 -31.56 -9.29 -5.69
C PRO A 49 -30.59 -9.82 -4.63
N VAL A 50 -30.91 -9.57 -3.36
CA VAL A 50 -30.07 -9.93 -2.20
C VAL A 50 -29.82 -11.44 -2.13
N GLU A 51 -30.84 -12.24 -2.44
CA GLU A 51 -30.79 -13.70 -2.38
C GLU A 51 -29.79 -14.26 -3.39
N GLN A 52 -29.74 -13.66 -4.59
CA GLN A 52 -28.77 -14.04 -5.61
C GLN A 52 -27.34 -13.72 -5.15
N ARG A 53 -27.10 -12.50 -4.65
CA ARG A 53 -25.78 -12.09 -4.14
C ARG A 53 -25.32 -12.94 -2.95
N GLN A 54 -26.24 -13.35 -2.09
CA GLN A 54 -25.95 -14.32 -1.02
C GLN A 54 -25.52 -15.67 -1.58
N SER A 55 -26.24 -16.19 -2.58
CA SER A 55 -25.89 -17.47 -3.21
C SER A 55 -24.52 -17.44 -3.92
N GLU A 56 -24.14 -16.28 -4.44
CA GLU A 56 -22.82 -16.00 -5.02
C GLU A 56 -21.73 -15.80 -3.93
N GLY A 57 -22.10 -15.75 -2.65
CA GLY A 57 -21.19 -15.62 -1.51
C GLY A 57 -20.68 -14.21 -1.25
N SER A 58 -21.23 -13.19 -1.92
CA SER A 58 -20.78 -11.80 -1.84
C SER A 58 -21.56 -10.94 -0.84
N CYS A 59 -22.70 -11.44 -0.34
CA CYS A 59 -23.63 -10.70 0.52
C CYS A 59 -24.05 -11.47 1.78
N LEU A 60 -24.06 -10.77 2.92
CA LEU A 60 -24.73 -11.19 4.16
C LEU A 60 -26.10 -10.50 4.25
N PRO A 61 -27.21 -11.23 4.11
CA PRO A 61 -28.54 -10.64 4.15
C PRO A 61 -29.11 -10.54 5.57
N ASN A 62 -30.17 -9.74 5.70
CA ASN A 62 -31.07 -9.72 6.86
C ASN A 62 -30.38 -9.55 8.23
N LEU A 63 -29.36 -8.70 8.26
CA LEU A 63 -28.61 -8.33 9.45
C LEU A 63 -29.33 -7.24 10.25
N ARG A 64 -29.14 -7.24 11.57
CA ARG A 64 -29.61 -6.19 12.48
C ARG A 64 -28.48 -5.65 13.31
N LEU A 65 -28.52 -4.35 13.58
CA LEU A 65 -27.55 -3.69 14.46
C LEU A 65 -27.84 -4.04 15.93
N VAL A 66 -27.04 -4.94 16.50
CA VAL A 66 -27.21 -5.40 17.89
C VAL A 66 -26.43 -4.56 18.88
N ASN A 67 -25.29 -4.01 18.49
CA ASN A 67 -24.45 -3.22 19.37
C ASN A 67 -23.73 -2.09 18.64
N HIS A 68 -23.42 -1.02 19.37
CA HIS A 68 -22.49 0.01 18.88
C HIS A 68 -21.60 0.53 20.00
N VAL A 69 -20.35 0.84 19.67
CA VAL A 69 -19.38 1.47 20.57
C VAL A 69 -18.85 2.73 19.89
N ARG A 70 -18.96 3.88 20.54
CA ARG A 70 -18.34 5.11 20.06
C ARG A 70 -16.84 5.06 20.36
N VAL A 71 -16.02 5.19 19.33
CA VAL A 71 -14.57 5.28 19.41
C VAL A 71 -14.17 6.70 19.01
N SER A 72 -13.90 7.54 20.01
CA SER A 72 -13.38 8.90 19.82
C SER A 72 -11.87 8.90 20.03
N THR A 73 -11.13 9.32 19.01
CA THR A 73 -9.77 9.85 19.18
C THR A 73 -9.83 11.38 19.21
N GLU A 74 -8.75 12.03 19.63
CA GLU A 74 -8.66 13.51 19.67
C GLU A 74 -8.97 14.18 18.32
N ALA A 75 -8.78 13.46 17.21
CA ALA A 75 -8.94 13.97 15.85
C ALA A 75 -10.20 13.48 15.12
N CYS A 76 -10.87 12.40 15.57
CA CYS A 76 -12.00 11.83 14.85
C CYS A 76 -12.92 11.00 15.75
N SER A 77 -14.23 11.14 15.58
CA SER A 77 -15.22 10.24 16.17
C SER A 77 -15.67 9.20 15.16
N SER A 78 -15.67 7.95 15.58
CA SER A 78 -16.15 6.80 14.80
C SER A 78 -17.01 5.90 15.66
N TYR A 79 -17.66 4.93 15.03
CA TYR A 79 -18.51 3.94 15.66
C TYR A 79 -18.07 2.56 15.21
N LEU A 80 -17.91 1.64 16.16
CA LEU A 80 -17.91 0.23 15.88
C LEU A 80 -19.36 -0.22 15.91
N LEU A 81 -19.85 -0.77 14.81
CA LEU A 81 -21.23 -1.23 14.64
C LEU A 81 -21.22 -2.74 14.47
N THR A 82 -21.87 -3.46 15.38
CA THR A 82 -21.92 -4.93 15.37
C THR A 82 -23.28 -5.39 14.88
N PHE A 83 -23.24 -6.22 13.85
CA PHE A 83 -24.41 -6.77 13.18
C PHE A 83 -24.51 -8.27 13.40
N GLU A 84 -25.74 -8.75 13.60
CA GLU A 84 -26.06 -10.16 13.71
C GLU A 84 -27.25 -10.50 12.82
N GLY A 85 -27.34 -11.75 12.35
CA GLY A 85 -28.48 -12.23 11.57
C GLY A 85 -28.56 -13.75 11.55
N ASN A 86 -29.64 -14.28 10.99
CA ASN A 86 -29.85 -15.71 10.81
C ASN A 86 -29.08 -16.24 9.58
N VAL A 87 -27.79 -15.93 9.50
CA VAL A 87 -26.90 -16.40 8.44
C VAL A 87 -25.56 -16.77 9.06
N THR A 88 -24.97 -17.86 8.58
CA THR A 88 -23.61 -18.23 8.98
C THR A 88 -22.62 -17.35 8.23
N ILE A 89 -21.83 -16.59 8.97
CA ILE A 89 -20.82 -15.70 8.41
C ILE A 89 -19.54 -16.51 8.16
N VAL A 90 -19.05 -16.47 6.92
CA VAL A 90 -17.81 -17.13 6.53
C VAL A 90 -16.64 -16.18 6.80
N GLU A 91 -15.92 -16.39 7.89
CA GLU A 91 -14.85 -15.50 8.36
C GLU A 91 -13.68 -15.36 7.37
N SER A 92 -13.44 -16.37 6.52
CA SER A 92 -12.42 -16.27 5.46
C SER A 92 -12.83 -15.34 4.31
N VAL A 93 -14.13 -15.08 4.16
CA VAL A 93 -14.70 -14.22 3.11
C VAL A 93 -14.94 -12.81 3.66
N PHE A 94 -15.56 -12.71 4.84
CA PHE A 94 -15.82 -11.45 5.52
C PHE A 94 -14.74 -11.13 6.55
N ALA A 95 -13.47 -11.22 6.14
CA ALA A 95 -12.33 -11.11 7.03
C ALA A 95 -12.05 -9.66 7.47
N PRO A 96 -11.42 -9.44 8.65
CA PRO A 96 -10.91 -8.15 9.05
C PRO A 96 -10.05 -7.46 7.97
N GLY A 97 -10.26 -6.16 7.79
CA GLY A 97 -9.61 -5.34 6.76
C GLY A 97 -10.30 -5.35 5.39
N ASN A 98 -11.22 -6.28 5.13
CA ASN A 98 -12.02 -6.24 3.90
C ASN A 98 -13.00 -5.06 3.95
N MET A 99 -13.22 -4.42 2.81
CA MET A 99 -14.21 -3.36 2.69
C MET A 99 -15.57 -3.95 2.37
N CYS A 100 -16.63 -3.32 2.87
CA CYS A 100 -17.99 -3.70 2.58
C CYS A 100 -18.91 -2.49 2.43
N THR A 101 -19.94 -2.65 1.62
CA THR A 101 -21.06 -1.70 1.53
C THR A 101 -22.23 -2.21 2.36
N ILE A 102 -22.86 -1.30 3.10
CA ILE A 102 -24.02 -1.59 3.93
C ILE A 102 -25.22 -0.89 3.31
N SER A 103 -26.28 -1.66 3.14
CA SER A 103 -27.48 -1.26 2.43
C SER A 103 -28.72 -1.68 3.22
N THR A 104 -29.84 -0.99 3.03
CA THR A 104 -31.17 -1.49 3.38
C THR A 104 -31.89 -1.91 2.10
N SER A 105 -33.09 -2.50 2.22
CA SER A 105 -33.91 -2.85 1.06
C SER A 105 -34.31 -1.65 0.19
N THR A 106 -34.30 -0.44 0.75
CA THR A 106 -34.72 0.80 0.07
C THR A 106 -33.56 1.73 -0.25
N GLN A 107 -32.42 1.57 0.42
CA GLN A 107 -31.25 2.45 0.26
C GLN A 107 -29.99 1.61 0.06
N PRO A 108 -29.54 1.42 -1.20
CA PRO A 108 -28.27 0.76 -1.48
C PRO A 108 -27.09 1.69 -1.13
N GLY A 109 -26.03 1.13 -0.54
CA GLY A 109 -24.75 1.82 -0.32
C GLY A 109 -24.80 2.95 0.71
N ILE A 110 -25.58 2.80 1.79
CA ILE A 110 -25.68 3.77 2.88
C ILE A 110 -24.31 4.02 3.52
N LEU A 111 -23.51 2.97 3.69
CA LEU A 111 -22.16 3.08 4.23
C LEU A 111 -21.19 2.29 3.37
N LEU A 112 -19.96 2.79 3.33
CA LEU A 112 -18.80 2.03 2.92
C LEU A 112 -17.87 1.94 4.13
N ALA A 113 -17.60 0.74 4.61
CA ALA A 113 -16.90 0.53 5.87
C ALA A 113 -15.94 -0.66 5.80
N PRO A 114 -14.79 -0.60 6.50
CA PRO A 114 -13.96 -1.77 6.72
C PRO A 114 -14.59 -2.67 7.78
N ILE A 115 -14.46 -3.98 7.57
CA ILE A 115 -14.71 -5.01 8.57
C ILE A 115 -13.56 -4.97 9.58
N VAL A 116 -13.90 -4.85 10.85
CA VAL A 116 -12.94 -4.84 11.97
C VAL A 116 -12.80 -6.24 12.55
N GLU A 117 -13.91 -6.95 12.66
CA GLU A 117 -13.97 -8.27 13.26
C GLU A 117 -15.14 -9.04 12.64
N SER A 118 -14.96 -10.35 12.51
CA SER A 118 -15.99 -11.28 12.06
C SER A 118 -15.94 -12.55 12.89
N SER A 119 -17.12 -13.08 13.20
CA SER A 119 -17.32 -14.42 13.75
C SER A 119 -18.43 -15.09 12.95
N SER A 120 -18.56 -16.42 13.03
CA SER A 120 -19.70 -17.16 12.48
C SER A 120 -21.11 -16.59 12.74
N LYS A 121 -21.30 -15.74 13.76
CA LYS A 121 -22.60 -15.16 14.15
C LYS A 121 -22.72 -13.64 14.00
N PHE A 122 -21.61 -12.90 14.09
CA PHE A 122 -21.63 -11.45 14.07
C PHE A 122 -20.52 -10.88 13.19
N VAL A 123 -20.74 -9.68 12.67
CA VAL A 123 -19.72 -8.89 11.98
C VAL A 123 -19.70 -7.48 12.55
N THR A 124 -18.51 -6.99 12.86
CA THR A 124 -18.31 -5.64 13.36
C THR A 124 -17.58 -4.83 12.30
N ILE A 125 -18.16 -3.68 11.95
CA ILE A 125 -17.57 -2.72 11.02
C ILE A 125 -17.23 -1.41 11.73
N ARG A 126 -16.37 -0.60 11.11
CA ARG A 126 -16.10 0.77 11.57
C ARG A 126 -16.78 1.78 10.66
N SER A 127 -17.62 2.63 11.23
CA SER A 127 -18.30 3.71 10.52
C SER A 127 -17.96 5.08 11.13
N ASP A 128 -18.06 6.12 10.32
CA ASP A 128 -17.99 7.53 10.72
C ASP A 128 -19.30 8.04 11.34
N ARG A 129 -20.41 7.30 11.18
CA ARG A 129 -21.73 7.66 11.70
C ARG A 129 -22.48 6.47 12.29
N LEU A 130 -23.40 6.77 13.21
CA LEU A 130 -24.34 5.79 13.72
C LEU A 130 -25.51 5.63 12.74
N ILE A 131 -26.04 4.41 12.64
CA ILE A 131 -27.23 4.09 11.85
C ILE A 131 -28.35 3.55 12.74
N SER A 132 -29.57 3.49 12.19
CA SER A 132 -30.76 3.04 12.91
C SER A 132 -30.63 1.60 13.41
N ARG A 133 -31.15 1.31 14.61
CA ARG A 133 -31.27 -0.06 15.14
C ARG A 133 -32.51 -0.80 14.64
N GLU A 134 -33.49 -0.08 14.10
CA GLU A 134 -34.79 -0.64 13.70
C GLU A 134 -34.76 -1.24 12.29
N ASP A 135 -33.84 -0.76 11.45
CA ASP A 135 -33.71 -1.20 10.08
C ASP A 135 -33.08 -2.59 9.96
N THR A 136 -33.39 -3.25 8.85
CA THR A 136 -32.76 -4.50 8.44
C THR A 136 -31.76 -4.20 7.33
N TYR A 137 -30.53 -4.66 7.52
CA TYR A 137 -29.40 -4.36 6.67
C TYR A 137 -28.94 -5.60 5.90
N HIS A 138 -28.25 -5.36 4.80
CA HIS A 138 -27.42 -6.36 4.14
C HIS A 138 -26.05 -5.77 3.86
N LEU A 139 -25.03 -6.63 3.92
CA LEU A 139 -23.63 -6.26 3.83
C LEU A 139 -22.99 -7.00 2.66
N ASP A 140 -22.44 -6.24 1.72
CA ASP A 140 -21.80 -6.74 0.52
C ASP A 140 -20.32 -6.45 0.54
N LEU A 141 -19.50 -7.42 0.09
CA LEU A 141 -18.08 -7.17 -0.10
C LEU A 141 -17.85 -6.13 -1.19
N TYR A 142 -16.96 -5.18 -0.90
CA TYR A 142 -16.59 -4.12 -1.82
C TYR A 142 -15.13 -4.29 -2.24
N HIS A 143 -14.91 -4.82 -3.44
CA HIS A 143 -13.57 -5.13 -3.95
C HIS A 143 -12.88 -3.95 -4.67
N SER A 144 -13.06 -2.72 -4.17
CA SER A 144 -12.55 -1.51 -4.84
C SER A 144 -11.12 -1.12 -4.55
N PHE A 145 -10.42 -1.86 -3.70
CA PHE A 145 -8.99 -1.65 -3.49
C PHE A 145 -8.24 -2.05 -4.77
N SER A 146 -8.22 -1.10 -5.67
CA SER A 146 -7.56 -1.20 -6.94
C SER A 146 -6.36 -0.27 -6.86
N THR A 147 -5.17 -0.84 -7.05
CA THR A 147 -3.93 -0.09 -7.09
C THR A 147 -3.76 0.65 -8.42
N TYR A 148 -4.61 0.36 -9.42
CA TYR A 148 -4.47 0.92 -10.77
C TYR A 148 -4.54 2.45 -10.83
N PRO A 149 -5.39 3.20 -10.08
CA PRO A 149 -5.40 4.65 -10.16
C PRO A 149 -4.07 5.23 -9.70
N THR A 150 -3.49 4.67 -8.63
CA THR A 150 -2.17 5.05 -8.12
C THR A 150 -1.07 4.70 -9.13
N THR A 151 -1.07 3.49 -9.69
CA THR A 151 -0.07 3.07 -10.69
C THR A 151 -0.15 3.91 -11.96
N LEU A 152 -1.36 4.23 -12.42
CA LEU A 152 -1.59 5.12 -13.56
C LEU A 152 -1.13 6.55 -13.25
N GLY A 153 -1.43 7.05 -12.06
CA GLY A 153 -0.94 8.34 -11.58
C GLY A 153 0.58 8.41 -11.58
N ASN A 154 1.25 7.38 -11.06
CA ASN A 154 2.71 7.28 -11.07
C ASN A 154 3.29 7.26 -12.49
N LEU A 155 2.65 6.55 -13.41
CA LEU A 155 3.05 6.52 -14.82
C LEU A 155 2.92 7.90 -15.48
N VAL A 156 1.84 8.65 -15.16
CA VAL A 156 1.65 10.02 -15.65
C VAL A 156 2.67 10.98 -15.04
N LEU A 157 2.95 10.86 -13.73
CA LEU A 157 3.96 11.66 -13.04
C LEU A 157 5.37 11.41 -13.60
N LEU A 158 5.69 10.17 -13.97
CA LEU A 158 6.95 9.84 -14.65
C LEU A 158 7.10 10.56 -15.99
N MET A 159 5.99 10.88 -16.67
CA MET A 159 5.98 11.63 -17.94
C MET A 159 5.92 13.15 -17.74
N ALA A 160 5.87 13.66 -16.51
CA ALA A 160 5.80 15.09 -16.25
C ALA A 160 7.04 15.84 -16.75
N ASN A 161 6.86 17.11 -17.12
CA ASN A 161 7.94 18.00 -17.52
C ASN A 161 8.57 18.68 -16.29
N THR A 162 9.25 17.89 -15.46
CA THR A 162 10.00 18.35 -14.29
C THR A 162 11.39 17.73 -14.32
N GLU A 163 12.36 18.34 -13.63
CA GLU A 163 13.73 17.82 -13.54
C GLU A 163 13.78 16.45 -12.87
N THR A 164 12.99 16.25 -11.80
CA THR A 164 12.88 14.96 -11.11
C THR A 164 12.36 13.87 -12.04
N SER A 165 11.27 14.12 -12.77
CA SER A 165 10.72 13.14 -13.70
C SER A 165 11.65 12.89 -14.89
N ALA A 166 12.38 13.92 -15.35
CA ALA A 166 13.42 13.75 -16.36
C ALA A 166 14.52 12.80 -15.89
N ARG A 167 15.07 13.03 -14.68
CA ARG A 167 16.08 12.15 -14.09
C ARG A 167 15.57 10.72 -13.90
N GLN A 168 14.32 10.56 -13.46
CA GLN A 168 13.70 9.23 -13.34
C GLN A 168 13.58 8.52 -14.69
N ARG A 169 13.21 9.22 -15.77
CA ARG A 169 13.14 8.64 -17.11
C ARG A 169 14.52 8.23 -17.62
N GLU A 170 15.54 9.03 -17.38
CA GLU A 170 16.93 8.69 -17.72
C GLU A 170 17.35 7.37 -17.05
N LEU A 171 17.10 7.23 -15.74
CA LEU A 171 17.50 6.06 -14.97
C LEU A 171 16.66 4.81 -15.30
N ILE A 172 15.34 4.95 -15.44
CA ILE A 172 14.40 3.82 -15.53
C ILE A 172 14.16 3.39 -16.99
N ILE A 173 14.03 4.36 -17.91
CA ILE A 173 13.65 4.09 -19.31
C ILE A 173 14.89 4.06 -20.19
N ASP A 174 15.74 5.08 -20.07
CA ASP A 174 16.94 5.21 -20.90
C ASP A 174 18.12 4.40 -20.34
N LEU A 175 17.98 3.85 -19.13
CA LEU A 175 18.96 3.01 -18.42
C LEU A 175 20.32 3.69 -18.24
N ALA A 176 20.31 5.01 -18.03
CA ALA A 176 21.50 5.77 -17.66
C ALA A 176 22.10 5.21 -16.36
N PRO A 177 23.43 5.09 -16.25
CA PRO A 177 24.06 4.57 -15.04
C PRO A 177 23.79 5.50 -13.85
N PRO A 178 23.59 4.95 -12.63
CA PRO A 178 23.45 5.75 -11.42
C PRO A 178 24.76 6.48 -11.10
N SER A 179 24.63 7.68 -10.55
CA SER A 179 25.71 8.53 -10.10
C SER A 179 26.11 8.12 -8.68
N CYS A 180 27.36 7.66 -8.54
CA CYS A 180 28.01 7.42 -7.27
C CYS A 180 29.18 8.39 -7.15
N PRO A 181 28.95 9.64 -6.71
CA PRO A 181 30.01 10.66 -6.70
C PRO A 181 31.09 10.41 -5.64
N CYS A 182 30.84 9.51 -4.68
CA CYS A 182 31.75 9.28 -3.58
C CYS A 182 32.03 7.79 -3.40
N SER A 183 33.26 7.37 -3.62
CA SER A 183 33.69 5.99 -3.41
C SER A 183 34.35 5.77 -2.06
N ASP A 184 34.56 6.84 -1.27
CA ASP A 184 35.37 6.78 -0.07
C ASP A 184 34.51 6.93 1.20
N VAL A 185 34.55 5.91 2.05
CA VAL A 185 33.90 5.88 3.36
C VAL A 185 34.44 6.98 4.28
N SER A 186 35.65 7.48 4.02
CA SER A 186 36.31 8.53 4.80
C SER A 186 35.54 9.87 4.80
N THR A 187 34.70 10.13 3.80
CA THR A 187 33.89 11.35 3.71
C THR A 187 32.61 11.27 4.55
N LEU A 188 32.27 10.10 5.10
CA LEU A 188 31.11 9.95 5.95
C LEU A 188 31.36 10.56 7.34
N PRO A 189 30.33 11.08 8.02
CA PRO A 189 30.48 11.59 9.39
C PRO A 189 31.08 10.54 10.33
N ALA A 190 31.94 10.97 11.27
CA ALA A 190 32.60 10.08 12.24
C ALA A 190 31.59 9.24 13.05
N SER A 191 30.40 9.79 13.32
CA SER A 191 29.29 9.07 13.96
C SER A 191 28.79 7.87 13.16
N VAL A 192 28.73 7.99 11.82
CA VAL A 192 28.33 6.90 10.92
C VAL A 192 29.44 5.86 10.81
N GLN A 193 30.70 6.29 10.73
CA GLN A 193 31.85 5.39 10.71
C GLN A 193 31.90 4.55 12.00
N HIS A 194 31.69 5.18 13.16
CA HIS A 194 31.60 4.48 14.44
C HIS A 194 30.42 3.51 14.46
N LEU A 195 29.24 3.94 14.03
CA LEU A 195 28.04 3.09 13.98
C LEU A 195 28.25 1.86 13.08
N LEU A 196 28.88 2.03 11.91
CA LEU A 196 29.24 0.92 11.02
C LEU A 196 30.24 -0.04 11.68
N SER A 197 31.15 0.47 12.51
CA SER A 197 32.10 -0.35 13.27
C SER A 197 31.46 -1.07 14.47
N GLU A 198 30.53 -0.42 15.14
CA GLU A 198 29.81 -0.95 16.30
C GLU A 198 28.88 -2.09 15.89
N ILE A 199 28.09 -1.87 14.83
CA ILE A 199 27.28 -2.91 14.19
C ILE A 199 28.16 -4.09 13.70
N ALA A 200 29.42 -3.83 13.34
CA ALA A 200 30.35 -4.89 12.92
C ALA A 200 30.89 -5.74 14.09
N THR A 201 30.99 -5.19 15.30
CA THR A 201 31.55 -5.89 16.48
C THR A 201 30.52 -6.72 17.26
N SER A 202 29.22 -6.43 17.14
CA SER A 202 28.16 -7.06 17.93
C SER A 202 27.41 -8.17 17.16
N ASP A 203 28.12 -9.13 16.53
CA ASP A 203 27.55 -10.19 15.66
C ASP A 203 26.60 -9.69 14.55
N GLY A 204 26.66 -8.39 14.21
CA GLY A 204 25.51 -7.67 13.65
C GLY A 204 25.32 -7.73 12.15
N LEU A 205 26.40 -7.72 11.36
CA LEU A 205 26.32 -7.76 9.88
C LEU A 205 27.52 -8.49 9.24
N SER A 206 27.24 -9.27 8.19
CA SER A 206 28.26 -9.87 7.33
C SER A 206 29.00 -8.81 6.50
N ALA A 207 30.14 -9.20 5.90
CA ALA A 207 30.91 -8.31 5.03
C ALA A 207 30.08 -7.81 3.83
N GLU A 208 29.27 -8.69 3.24
CA GLU A 208 28.39 -8.38 2.11
C GLU A 208 27.30 -7.38 2.50
N GLN A 209 26.70 -7.56 3.68
CA GLN A 209 25.69 -6.64 4.18
C GLN A 209 26.28 -5.26 4.48
N ARG A 210 27.50 -5.21 5.02
CA ARG A 210 28.22 -3.94 5.25
C ARG A 210 28.51 -3.22 3.95
N ASN A 211 28.99 -3.94 2.94
CA ASN A 211 29.26 -3.37 1.61
C ASN A 211 27.97 -2.85 0.97
N ALA A 212 26.85 -3.56 1.14
CA ALA A 212 25.55 -3.12 0.64
C ALA A 212 25.08 -1.82 1.32
N VAL A 213 25.24 -1.71 2.65
CA VAL A 213 24.91 -0.49 3.40
C VAL A 213 25.80 0.67 2.96
N GLN A 214 27.12 0.45 2.84
CA GLN A 214 28.06 1.48 2.39
C GLN A 214 27.74 1.96 0.97
N ALA A 215 27.51 1.04 0.03
CA ALA A 215 27.12 1.38 -1.33
C ALA A 215 25.83 2.22 -1.37
N ALA A 216 24.84 1.87 -0.55
CA ALA A 216 23.57 2.60 -0.47
C ALA A 216 23.71 4.01 0.11
N ILE A 217 24.59 4.21 1.11
CA ILE A 217 24.83 5.54 1.70
C ILE A 217 25.59 6.45 0.73
N LEU A 218 26.50 5.88 -0.07
CA LEU A 218 27.38 6.61 -0.97
C LEU A 218 26.76 6.90 -2.35
N CYS A 219 25.64 6.25 -2.69
CA CYS A 219 24.95 6.46 -3.96
C CYS A 219 23.97 7.65 -3.87
N ASN A 220 23.90 8.45 -4.93
CA ASN A 220 22.96 9.57 -5.03
C ASN A 220 21.66 9.23 -5.76
N ASP A 221 21.67 8.22 -6.65
CA ASP A 221 20.49 7.85 -7.44
C ASP A 221 19.76 6.65 -6.86
N TYR A 222 20.29 5.43 -7.01
CA TYR A 222 19.71 4.22 -6.43
C TYR A 222 20.76 3.13 -6.22
N THR A 223 20.51 2.26 -5.24
CA THR A 223 21.29 1.04 -5.02
C THR A 223 20.35 -0.15 -5.00
N LEU A 224 20.71 -1.19 -5.74
CA LEU A 224 19.99 -2.46 -5.75
C LEU A 224 20.70 -3.44 -4.81
N ILE A 225 20.02 -3.84 -3.74
CA ILE A 225 20.53 -4.83 -2.78
C ILE A 225 19.77 -6.12 -3.00
N GLU A 226 20.44 -7.13 -3.56
CA GLU A 226 19.87 -8.46 -3.71
C GLU A 226 19.95 -9.22 -2.37
N GLY A 227 18.84 -9.82 -1.95
CA GLY A 227 18.76 -10.51 -0.66
C GLY A 227 18.11 -11.87 -0.74
N PHE A 228 18.91 -12.93 -0.66
CA PHE A 228 18.46 -14.32 -0.64
C PHE A 228 17.65 -14.66 0.63
N PRO A 229 16.83 -15.73 0.64
CA PRO A 229 16.19 -16.22 1.86
C PRO A 229 17.21 -16.46 2.97
N GLY A 230 16.91 -16.04 4.20
CA GLY A 230 17.81 -16.20 5.35
C GLY A 230 19.00 -15.23 5.43
N SER A 231 19.32 -14.46 4.38
CA SER A 231 20.47 -13.54 4.31
C SER A 231 20.39 -12.29 5.21
N GLY A 232 19.44 -12.22 6.14
CA GLY A 232 19.33 -11.08 7.06
C GLY A 232 18.92 -9.73 6.43
N LYS A 233 18.22 -9.74 5.29
CA LYS A 233 17.69 -8.52 4.60
C LYS A 233 17.18 -7.42 5.54
N THR A 234 16.30 -7.79 6.47
CA THR A 234 15.70 -6.84 7.42
C THR A 234 16.77 -6.19 8.30
N THR A 235 17.79 -6.95 8.69
CA THR A 235 18.92 -6.43 9.48
C THR A 235 19.75 -5.44 8.66
N THR A 236 20.02 -5.75 7.38
CA THR A 236 20.69 -4.82 6.45
C THR A 236 19.91 -3.52 6.28
N ILE A 237 18.58 -3.59 6.09
CA ILE A 237 17.71 -2.41 5.96
C ILE A 237 17.75 -1.57 7.25
N VAL A 238 17.63 -2.20 8.41
CA VAL A 238 17.67 -1.48 9.71
C VAL A 238 19.01 -0.77 9.90
N ALA A 239 20.13 -1.43 9.58
CA ALA A 239 21.44 -0.80 9.66
C ALA A 239 21.59 0.41 8.72
N LEU A 240 21.08 0.30 7.49
CA LEU A 240 21.03 1.42 6.55
C LEU A 240 20.18 2.57 7.12
N LEU A 241 19.01 2.28 7.68
CA LEU A 241 18.15 3.29 8.30
C LEU A 241 18.87 4.00 9.45
N CYS A 242 19.52 3.25 10.36
CA CYS A 242 20.28 3.85 11.46
C CYS A 242 21.37 4.79 10.93
N CYS A 243 22.09 4.41 9.87
CA CYS A 243 23.12 5.27 9.27
C CYS A 243 22.52 6.56 8.69
N LEU A 244 21.42 6.46 7.93
CA LEU A 244 20.75 7.62 7.32
C LEU A 244 20.19 8.58 8.38
N LEU A 245 19.63 8.05 9.47
CA LEU A 245 19.14 8.84 10.61
C LEU A 245 20.29 9.56 11.32
N GLN A 246 21.43 8.90 11.52
CA GLN A 246 22.64 9.51 12.11
C GLN A 246 23.23 10.62 11.23
N MET A 247 22.94 10.59 9.93
CA MET A 247 23.27 11.66 8.98
C MET A 247 22.23 12.77 8.93
N ASN A 248 21.24 12.76 9.82
CA ASN A 248 20.10 13.69 9.87
C ASN A 248 19.30 13.75 8.54
N ARG A 249 19.19 12.62 7.84
CA ARG A 249 18.38 12.53 6.61
C ARG A 249 16.93 12.18 6.93
N THR A 250 16.00 12.76 6.19
CA THR A 250 14.60 12.31 6.16
C THR A 250 14.47 11.06 5.29
N VAL A 251 13.88 9.99 5.82
CA VAL A 251 13.77 8.70 5.12
C VAL A 251 12.31 8.29 4.96
N LEU A 252 11.92 7.92 3.75
CA LEU A 252 10.64 7.28 3.46
C LEU A 252 10.86 5.76 3.32
N LEU A 253 10.31 4.99 4.26
CA LEU A 253 10.33 3.52 4.21
C LEU A 253 9.02 3.00 3.60
N THR A 254 9.12 2.24 2.51
CA THR A 254 7.96 1.65 1.82
C THR A 254 8.14 0.14 1.64
N THR A 255 7.06 -0.63 1.84
CA THR A 255 6.99 -2.06 1.56
C THR A 255 5.65 -2.38 0.88
N ASN A 256 5.58 -3.51 0.17
CA ASN A 256 4.32 -3.95 -0.45
C ASN A 256 3.33 -4.55 0.57
N THR A 257 3.81 -5.05 1.71
CA THR A 257 2.96 -5.68 2.74
C THR A 257 3.18 -5.04 4.10
N HIS A 258 2.12 -4.96 4.89
CA HIS A 258 2.16 -4.46 6.28
C HIS A 258 3.11 -5.30 7.14
N SER A 259 3.07 -6.64 7.03
CA SER A 259 3.95 -7.51 7.81
C SER A 259 5.44 -7.29 7.51
N ALA A 260 5.81 -6.94 6.28
CA ALA A 260 7.20 -6.59 5.96
C ALA A 260 7.64 -5.28 6.63
N LEU A 261 6.72 -4.31 6.73
CA LEU A 261 6.96 -3.05 7.44
C LEU A 261 7.12 -3.30 8.95
N ASP A 262 6.20 -4.04 9.56
CA ASP A 262 6.21 -4.36 11.00
C ASP A 262 7.52 -5.05 11.39
N ASN A 263 8.00 -5.98 10.58
CA ASN A 263 9.27 -6.68 10.81
C ASN A 263 10.47 -5.74 10.84
N VAL A 264 10.48 -4.68 10.02
CA VAL A 264 11.53 -3.66 10.04
C VAL A 264 11.39 -2.77 11.27
N LEU A 265 10.18 -2.29 11.56
CA LEU A 265 9.91 -1.36 12.67
C LEU A 265 10.20 -1.97 14.03
N VAL A 266 9.81 -3.23 14.26
CA VAL A 266 10.09 -3.97 15.51
C VAL A 266 11.60 -4.06 15.77
N LYS A 267 12.41 -4.26 14.72
CA LYS A 267 13.87 -4.28 14.85
C LYS A 267 14.44 -2.89 15.05
N LEU A 268 13.92 -1.89 14.33
CA LEU A 268 14.38 -0.50 14.43
C LEU A 268 14.19 0.06 15.84
N ARG A 269 13.08 -0.28 16.52
CA ARG A 269 12.80 0.15 17.91
C ARG A 269 13.91 -0.20 18.91
N LYS A 270 14.74 -1.21 18.63
CA LYS A 270 15.87 -1.56 19.49
C LYS A 270 17.01 -0.52 19.43
N TYR A 271 17.04 0.29 18.37
CA TYR A 271 18.10 1.27 18.09
C TYR A 271 17.65 2.72 18.29
N THR A 272 16.35 2.96 18.26
CA THR A 272 15.75 4.26 18.58
C THR A 272 15.14 4.19 19.97
N SER A 273 15.83 4.73 20.97
CA SER A 273 15.22 5.04 22.26
C SER A 273 14.25 6.21 22.07
N ASP A 274 13.07 6.13 22.71
CA ASP A 274 12.19 7.31 22.87
C ASP A 274 12.91 8.42 23.64
#